data_AF-A0AAW9QK88-F1
#
_entry.id   AF-A0AAW9QK88-F1
#
_cell.length_a   1.000
_cell.length_b   1.000
_cell.length_c   1.000
_cell.angle_alpha   90.00
_cell.angle_beta   90.00
_cell.angle_gamma   90.00
#
_symmetry.space_group_name_H-M   'P 1'
#
loop_
_entity.id
_entity.type
_entity.pdbx_description
1 polymer ?
#
loop_
_entity_poly.entity_id
_entity_poly.type
_entity_poly.pdbx_seq_one_letter_code
_entity_poly.pdbx_strand_id
1 'polypeptide(L)'
;MRARTHRWASPALLALCAALAACTEQPQVAGTHRAHEQAWQGSRQPGFNASGWKASDQAAWEQQIRSRTQGQNEYSRAVGQP
;
A
#
# COMPACT_ATOMS: atom_id res chain seq x y z
N MET A 1 0.65 -19.30 -55.64
CA MET A 1 0.45 -18.16 -54.70
C MET A 1 0.97 -18.57 -53.33
N ARG A 2 2.11 -18.03 -52.86
CA ARG A 2 2.64 -18.33 -51.52
C ARG A 2 2.15 -17.23 -50.58
N ALA A 3 1.22 -17.56 -49.69
CA ALA A 3 0.74 -16.64 -48.66
C ALA A 3 1.92 -16.25 -47.76
N ARG A 4 2.35 -14.99 -47.90
CA ARG A 4 3.43 -14.39 -47.14
C ARG A 4 2.84 -13.71 -45.91
N THR A 5 2.19 -14.48 -45.06
CA THR A 5 1.60 -14.04 -43.79
C THR A 5 1.92 -15.19 -42.83
N HIS A 6 2.77 -15.09 -41.82
CA HIS A 6 2.45 -14.52 -40.52
C HIS A 6 3.70 -14.50 -39.61
N ARG A 7 4.92 -14.39 -40.16
CA ARG A 7 6.15 -14.48 -39.32
C ARG A 7 6.33 -13.31 -38.35
N TRP A 8 5.56 -12.23 -38.48
CA TRP A 8 5.61 -11.04 -37.62
C TRP A 8 4.43 -10.92 -36.64
N ALA A 9 3.42 -11.79 -36.75
CA ALA A 9 2.25 -11.77 -35.87
C ALA A 9 2.50 -12.44 -34.51
N SER A 10 3.56 -13.25 -34.40
CA SER A 10 3.86 -14.05 -33.20
C SER A 10 4.37 -13.25 -31.98
N PRO A 11 5.35 -12.33 -32.09
CA PRO A 11 5.86 -11.63 -30.90
C PRO A 11 4.88 -10.58 -30.34
N ALA A 12 4.10 -9.93 -31.20
CA ALA A 12 3.13 -8.91 -30.77
C ALA A 12 1.98 -9.52 -29.95
N LEU A 13 1.52 -10.72 -30.32
CA LEU A 13 0.49 -11.44 -29.57
C LEU A 13 1.00 -11.87 -28.19
N LEU A 14 2.23 -12.37 -28.12
CA LEU A 14 2.89 -12.74 -26.85
C LEU A 14 3.05 -11.53 -25.92
N ALA A 15 3.46 -10.38 -26.44
CA ALA A 15 3.61 -9.15 -25.66
C ALA A 15 2.25 -8.64 -25.12
N LEU A 16 1.19 -8.72 -25.92
CA LEU A 16 -0.17 -8.36 -25.49
C LEU A 16 -0.66 -9.28 -24.37
N CYS A 17 -0.46 -10.59 -24.50
CA CYS A 17 -0.82 -11.55 -23.45
C CYS A 17 -0.05 -11.28 -22.14
N ALA A 18 1.24 -10.93 -22.20
CA ALA A 18 2.03 -10.60 -21.03
C ALA A 18 1.58 -9.29 -20.35
N ALA A 19 1.16 -8.28 -21.12
CA ALA A 19 0.64 -7.01 -20.58
C ALA A 19 -0.70 -7.20 -19.85
N LEU A 20 -1.57 -8.11 -20.32
CA LEU A 20 -2.84 -8.42 -19.64
C LEU A 20 -2.64 -9.20 -18.33
N ALA A 21 -1.54 -9.93 -18.18
CA ALA A 21 -1.18 -10.61 -16.94
C ALA A 21 -0.64 -9.66 -15.85
N ALA A 22 -0.35 -8.39 -16.18
CA ALA A 22 0.16 -7.43 -15.21
C ALA A 22 -0.85 -7.07 -14.09
N CYS A 23 -2.15 -7.34 -14.29
CA CYS A 23 -3.19 -7.08 -13.30
C CYS A 23 -3.50 -8.29 -12.41
N THR A 24 -2.76 -9.39 -12.50
CA THR A 24 -2.98 -10.59 -11.66
C THR A 24 -2.10 -10.57 -10.41
N GLU A 25 -1.88 -9.40 -9.80
CA GLU A 25 -1.29 -9.38 -8.47
C GLU A 25 -2.18 -10.19 -7.51
N GLN A 26 -1.56 -10.88 -6.57
CA GLN A 26 -2.32 -11.57 -5.54
C GLN A 26 -3.19 -10.54 -4.83
N PRO A 27 -4.50 -10.80 -4.64
CA PRO A 27 -5.36 -9.85 -3.93
C PRO A 27 -4.69 -9.42 -2.64
N GLN A 28 -4.46 -8.11 -2.48
CA GLN A 28 -4.02 -7.51 -1.22
C GLN A 28 -5.20 -7.59 -0.25
N VAL A 29 -5.53 -8.80 0.17
CA VAL A 29 -6.48 -9.02 1.25
C VAL A 29 -5.79 -8.47 2.49
N ALA A 30 -6.40 -7.46 3.10
CA ALA A 30 -6.14 -7.20 4.50
C ALA A 30 -6.44 -8.53 5.18
N GLY A 31 -5.38 -9.26 5.58
CA GLY A 31 -5.54 -10.51 6.29
C GLY A 31 -6.54 -10.30 7.41
N THR A 32 -7.30 -11.33 7.74
CA THR A 32 -8.08 -11.43 8.97
C THR A 32 -7.27 -10.74 10.09
N HIS A 33 -7.79 -9.63 10.64
CA HIS A 33 -7.14 -8.86 11.70
C HIS A 33 -6.95 -9.83 12.85
N ARG A 34 -5.82 -10.51 12.89
CA ARG A 34 -5.52 -11.30 14.04
C ARG A 34 -4.98 -10.33 15.07
N ALA A 35 -5.70 -10.28 16.20
CA ALA A 35 -5.45 -9.37 17.29
C ALA A 35 -4.05 -9.67 17.81
N HIS A 36 -3.07 -8.88 17.39
CA HIS A 36 -1.66 -9.16 17.61
C HIS A 36 -1.02 -7.94 18.20
N GLU A 37 -0.80 -8.04 19.51
CA GLU A 37 -0.14 -7.04 20.34
C GLU A 37 -0.81 -5.65 20.35
N GLN A 38 -0.58 -4.89 21.42
CA GLN A 38 -1.00 -3.49 21.43
C GLN A 38 -0.19 -2.70 20.41
N ALA A 39 -0.81 -1.75 19.71
CA ALA A 39 -0.14 -0.95 18.68
C ALA A 39 1.12 -0.21 19.18
N TRP A 40 1.14 0.14 20.47
CA TRP A 40 2.29 0.80 21.11
C TRP A 40 3.49 -0.14 21.35
N GLN A 41 3.34 -1.47 21.23
CA GLN A 41 4.46 -2.40 21.34
C GLN A 41 5.47 -2.21 20.21
N GLY A 42 5.06 -1.61 19.08
CA GLY A 42 5.93 -1.37 17.93
C GLY A 42 6.35 -2.68 17.24
N SER A 43 7.15 -2.55 16.18
CA SER A 43 7.69 -3.71 15.49
C SER A 43 8.81 -4.37 16.31
N ARG A 44 8.78 -5.70 16.36
CA ARG A 44 9.88 -6.53 16.88
C ARG A 44 11.03 -6.69 15.88
N GLN A 45 10.81 -6.31 14.63
CA GLN A 45 11.82 -6.37 13.58
C GLN A 45 12.60 -5.04 13.51
N PRO A 46 13.93 -5.08 13.43
CA PRO A 46 14.75 -3.88 13.23
C PRO A 46 14.33 -3.10 11.98
N GLY A 47 14.29 -1.77 12.06
CA GLY A 47 14.04 -0.89 10.92
C GLY A 47 12.57 -0.59 10.60
N PHE A 48 11.62 -1.27 11.24
CA PHE A 48 10.18 -1.03 11.04
C PHE A 48 9.56 -0.07 12.07
N ASN A 49 10.38 0.45 12.99
CA ASN A 49 10.00 1.51 13.91
C ASN A 49 10.50 2.86 13.37
N ALA A 50 9.74 3.93 13.59
CA ALA A 50 10.18 5.27 13.25
C ALA A 50 11.48 5.64 14.01
N SER A 51 12.33 6.47 13.41
CA SER A 51 13.56 6.93 14.08
C SER A 51 13.23 7.64 15.40
N GLY A 52 13.98 7.31 16.46
CA GLY A 52 13.75 7.82 17.81
C GLY A 52 12.54 7.22 18.54
N TRP A 53 11.78 6.31 17.93
CA TRP A 53 10.67 5.61 18.58
C TRP A 53 11.16 4.54 19.55
N LYS A 54 10.64 4.56 20.78
CA LYS A 54 10.86 3.50 21.76
C LYS A 54 9.67 2.53 21.74
N ALA A 55 9.93 1.27 21.38
CA ALA A 55 8.96 0.20 21.49
C ALA A 55 8.44 0.07 22.94
N SER A 56 7.18 -0.29 23.08
CA SER A 56 6.49 -0.47 24.36
C SER A 56 6.16 0.81 25.15
N ASP A 57 6.35 2.01 24.57
CA ASP A 57 5.99 3.28 25.20
C ASP A 57 4.59 3.75 24.77
N GLN A 58 3.57 3.45 25.57
CA GLN A 58 2.19 3.83 25.23
C GLN A 58 1.98 5.35 25.18
N ALA A 59 2.53 6.11 26.13
CA ALA A 59 2.28 7.54 26.23
C ALA A 59 2.86 8.30 25.03
N ALA A 60 4.09 7.97 24.64
CA ALA A 60 4.71 8.52 23.44
C ALA A 60 3.93 8.14 22.17
N TRP A 61 3.34 6.94 22.12
CA TRP A 61 2.60 6.46 20.95
C TRP A 61 1.35 7.29 20.76
N GLU A 62 0.58 7.44 21.84
CA GLU A 62 -0.64 8.24 21.84
C GLU A 62 -0.35 9.71 21.48
N GLN A 63 0.75 10.28 22.00
CA GLN A 63 1.14 11.64 21.64
C GLN A 63 1.46 11.77 20.14
N GLN A 64 2.20 10.82 19.55
CA GLN A 64 2.46 10.81 18.11
C GLN A 64 1.18 10.69 17.29
N ILE A 65 0.27 9.77 17.65
CA ILE A 65 -1.00 9.61 16.95
C ILE A 65 -1.83 10.88 17.05
N ARG A 66 -1.98 11.45 18.27
CA ARG A 66 -2.70 12.71 18.49
C ARG A 66 -2.12 13.86 17.66
N SER A 67 -0.80 13.94 17.52
CA SER A 67 -0.15 14.97 16.71
C SER A 67 -0.37 14.77 15.21
N ARG A 68 -0.30 13.52 14.73
CA ARG A 68 -0.46 13.20 13.29
C ARG A 68 -1.89 13.40 12.79
N THR A 69 -2.89 13.17 13.64
CA THR A 69 -4.30 13.32 13.25
C THR A 69 -4.75 14.78 13.23
N GLN A 70 -3.99 15.71 13.82
CA GLN A 70 -4.30 17.14 13.70
C GLN A 70 -4.24 17.60 12.24
N GLY A 71 -5.21 18.42 11.81
CA GLY A 71 -5.24 19.00 10.46
C GLY A 71 -5.64 18.05 9.33
N GLN A 72 -5.99 16.79 9.64
CA GLN A 72 -6.50 15.81 8.66
C GLN A 72 -8.05 15.81 8.55
N ASN A 73 -8.73 16.72 9.25
CA ASN A 73 -10.18 16.80 9.25
C ASN A 73 -10.70 17.52 7.99
N GLU A 74 -11.24 16.77 7.04
CA GLU A 74 -11.78 17.31 5.78
C GLU A 74 -12.97 18.27 5.99
N TYR A 75 -13.75 18.12 7.07
CA TYR A 75 -14.83 19.07 7.41
C TYR A 75 -14.32 20.49 7.62
N SER A 76 -13.06 20.65 8.05
CA SER A 76 -12.45 21.98 8.20
C SER A 76 -12.01 22.61 6.87
N ARG A 77 -11.98 21.85 5.77
CA ARG A 77 -11.64 22.35 4.43
C ARG A 77 -12.87 22.77 3.61
N ALA A 78 -14.03 22.17 3.90
CA ALA A 78 -15.28 22.45 3.18
C ALA A 78 -15.86 23.86 3.43
N VAL A 79 -15.33 24.64 4.38
CA VAL A 79 -15.80 26.01 4.68
C VAL A 79 -15.20 27.08 3.74
N GLY A 80 -14.50 26.67 2.67
CA GLY A 80 -13.84 27.61 1.75
C GLY A 80 -13.92 27.28 0.25
N GLN A 81 -14.77 26.36 -0.20
CA GLN A 81 -15.02 26.21 -1.65
C GLN A 81 -16.28 27.00 -2.05
N PRO A 82 -16.16 28.12 -2.78
CA PRO A 82 -17.28 28.69 -3.52
C PRO A 82 -17.77 27.74 -4.62
#